data_AF-A0AAV6ANN7-F1
#
_entry.id   AF-A0AAV6ANN7-F1
#
_cell.length_a   1.000
_cell.length_b   1.000
_cell.length_c   1.000
_cell.angle_alpha   90.00
_cell.angle_beta   90.00
_cell.angle_gamma   90.00
#
_symmetry.space_group_name_H-M   'P 1'
#
loop_
_entity.id
_entity.type
_entity.pdbx_description
1 polymer ?
#
loop_
_entity_poly.entity_id
_entity_poly.type
_entity_poly.pdbx_seq_one_letter_code
_entity_poly.pdbx_strand_id
1 'polypeptide(L)' 'MHIQAPALASLPRIRHAFFTRRGGVSEGIYATLNGGIGSSDE' A
#
# COMPACT_ATOMS: atom_id res chain seq x y z
N MET A 1 4.57 -5.41 3.61
CA MET A 1 3.50 -6.08 4.39
C MET A 1 2.17 -5.51 3.95
N HIS A 2 1.19 -6.35 3.66
CA HIS A 2 -0.16 -5.92 3.31
C HIS A 2 -1.19 -6.71 4.12
N ILE A 3 -2.36 -6.11 4.32
CA ILE A 3 -3.48 -6.70 5.04
C ILE A 3 -4.58 -7.01 4.02
N GLN A 4 -5.35 -8.08 4.21
CA GLN A 4 -6.44 -8.45 3.31
C GLN A 4 -7.77 -8.53 4.07
N ALA A 5 -8.85 -8.08 3.44
CA ALA A 5 -10.20 -8.34 3.94
C ALA A 5 -10.56 -9.81 3.71
N PRO A 6 -11.03 -10.55 4.74
CA PRO A 6 -11.47 -11.94 4.59
C PRO A 6 -12.57 -12.11 3.53
N ALA A 7 -13.51 -11.15 3.45
CA ALA A 7 -14.63 -11.18 2.52
C ALA A 7 -14.22 -11.16 1.04
N LEU A 8 -13.02 -10.66 0.72
CA LEU A 8 -12.51 -10.57 -0.64
C LEU A 8 -11.47 -11.67 -0.95
N ALA A 9 -10.89 -12.27 0.08
CA ALA A 9 -9.82 -13.27 -0.07
C ALA A 9 -10.29 -14.59 -0.72
N SER A 10 -11.58 -14.91 -0.62
CA SER A 10 -12.14 -16.11 -1.24
C SER A 10 -12.45 -15.96 -2.73
N LEU A 11 -12.30 -14.76 -3.31
CA LEU A 11 -12.64 -14.50 -4.71
C LEU A 11 -11.45 -14.87 -5.61
N PRO A 12 -11.50 -15.99 -6.36
CA PRO A 12 -10.31 -16.64 -6.95
C PRO A 12 -9.62 -15.84 -8.08
N ARG A 13 -10.20 -14.71 -8.51
CA ARG A 13 -9.67 -13.89 -9.61
C ARG A 13 -9.59 -12.40 -9.28
N ILE A 14 -9.79 -12.02 -8.02
CA ILE A 14 -9.62 -10.64 -7.56
C ILE A 14 -8.43 -10.61 -6.63
N ARG A 15 -7.40 -9.84 -7.00
CA ARG A 15 -6.29 -9.54 -6.10
C ARG A 15 -6.57 -8.21 -5.41
N HIS A 16 -6.57 -8.23 -4.08
CA HIS A 16 -6.77 -7.04 -3.25
C HIS A 16 -5.75 -6.99 -2.11
N ALA A 17 -5.52 -5.78 -1.62
CA ALA A 17 -4.66 -5.51 -0.49
C ALA A 17 -4.99 -4.14 0.10
N PHE A 18 -4.87 -4.03 1.42
CA PHE A 18 -4.64 -2.77 2.12
C PHE A 18 -3.15 -2.66 2.38
N PHE A 19 -2.50 -1.72 1.73
CA PHE A 19 -1.06 -1.49 1.90
C PHE A 19 -0.76 -0.79 3.22
N THR A 20 0.39 -1.12 3.79
CA THR A 20 0.96 -0.39 4.94
C THR A 20 2.01 0.61 4.43
N ARG A 21 2.55 1.47 5.31
CA ARG A 21 3.65 2.39 4.92
C ARG A 21 4.98 1.70 4.59
N ARG A 22 5.10 0.38 4.72
CA ARG A 22 6.37 -0.38 4.57
C ARG A 22 6.57 -0.92 3.16
N GLY A 23 7.80 -0.88 2.67
CA GLY A 23 8.23 -1.56 1.45
C GLY A 23 8.18 -0.69 0.19
N GLY A 24 8.23 0.64 0.34
CA GLY A 24 8.47 1.56 -0.77
C GLY A 24 9.85 2.20 -0.68
N VAL A 25 10.05 3.27 -1.44
CA VAL A 25 11.33 3.97 -1.61
C VAL A 25 11.33 5.42 -1.16
N SER A 26 10.16 5.99 -0.83
CA SER A 26 10.07 7.35 -0.32
C SER A 26 10.88 7.52 0.97
N GLU A 27 11.32 8.75 1.24
CA GLU A 27 12.18 9.06 2.37
C GLU A 27 11.56 10.10 3.31
N GLY A 28 12.27 10.45 4.39
CA GLY A 28 11.84 11.47 5.34
C GLY A 28 10.44 11.25 5.91
N ILE A 29 9.60 12.28 5.88
CA ILE A 29 8.22 12.20 6.39
C ILE A 29 7.32 11.27 5.55
N TYR A 30 7.67 11.05 4.28
CA TYR A 30 6.95 10.21 3.33
C TYR A 30 7.36 8.74 3.39
N ALA A 31 8.43 8.42 4.14
CA ALA A 31 8.98 7.07 4.17
C ALA A 31 7.93 6.00 4.57
N THR A 32 7.75 4.87 3.89
CA THR A 32 8.50 4.36 2.74
C THR A 32 7.60 4.17 1.52
N LEU A 33 6.34 3.76 1.69
CA LEU A 33 5.42 3.45 0.59
C LEU A 33 4.35 4.54 0.45
N ASN A 34 4.76 5.75 0.10
CA ASN A 34 3.83 6.81 -0.23
C ASN A 34 3.25 6.59 -1.64
N GLY A 35 1.93 6.67 -1.76
CA GLY A 35 1.21 6.58 -3.04
C GLY A 35 0.52 7.88 -3.43
N GLY A 36 0.76 8.96 -2.68
CA GLY A 36 0.15 10.27 -2.90
C GLY A 36 0.84 11.03 -4.04
N ILE A 37 0.34 10.89 -5.26
CA ILE A 37 0.88 11.59 -6.45
C ILE A 37 0.91 13.13 -6.27
N GLY A 38 -0.02 13.68 -5.47
CA GLY A 38 -0.07 15.13 -5.16
C GLY A 38 0.66 15.54 -3.88
N SER A 39 1.46 14.65 -3.28
CA SER A 39 2.31 15.00 -2.13
C SER A 39 3.56 15.75 -2.58
N SER A 40 4.28 16.36 -1.63
CA SER A 40 5.59 16.98 -1.89
C SER A 40 6.73 15.97 -1.73
N ASP A 41 6.49 14.73 -2.13
CA ASP A 41 7.49 13.66 -2.19
C ASP A 41 8.24 13.76 -3.52
N GLU A 42 9.56 13.60 -3.47
CA GLU A 42 10.47 13.80 -4.62
C GLU A 42 10.53 12.59 -5.57
#